data_AF-F0J269-F1
#
_entry.id   AF-F0J269-F1
#
_cell.length_a   1.000
_cell.length_b   1.000
_cell.length_c   1.000
_cell.angle_alpha   90.00
_cell.angle_beta   90.00
_cell.angle_gamma   90.00
#
_symmetry.space_group_name_H-M   'P 1'
#
loop_
_entity.id
_entity.type
_entity.pdbx_description
1 polymer ?
#
loop_
_entity_poly.entity_id
_entity_poly.type
_entity_poly.pdbx_seq_one_letter_code
_entity_poly.pdbx_strand_id
1 'polypeptide(L)'
;MPIMNPAKQASAPSSRRDTLNLRIKSDDRGLIDRAAALTGKTKTDFVIDAARRAAEDALLDRTLFLATPDAFDAFRARLDEPPLPNARLQRALKTTPPWE
;
A
#
# COMPACT_ATOMS: atom_id res chain seq x y z
N MET A 1 -8.22 -47.33 -8.68
CA MET A 1 -8.75 -45.95 -8.55
C MET A 1 -8.86 -45.63 -7.07
N PRO A 2 -8.31 -44.51 -6.60
CA PRO A 2 -9.02 -43.22 -6.63
C PRO A 2 -8.22 -42.04 -7.24
N ILE A 3 -8.90 -41.33 -8.14
CA ILE A 3 -8.96 -39.88 -8.37
C ILE A 3 -7.71 -38.99 -8.15
N MET A 4 -7.11 -38.60 -9.28
CA MET A 4 -6.36 -37.36 -9.48
C MET A 4 -7.13 -36.15 -8.92
N ASN A 5 -6.45 -35.35 -8.11
CA ASN A 5 -6.89 -34.00 -7.77
C ASN A 5 -6.26 -33.04 -8.80
N PRO A 6 -7.03 -32.36 -9.68
CA PRO A 6 -6.43 -31.44 -10.63
C PRO A 6 -5.99 -30.16 -9.91
N ALA A 7 -4.79 -29.71 -10.28
CA ALA A 7 -4.12 -28.50 -9.83
C ALA A 7 -5.05 -27.29 -9.73
N LYS A 8 -5.01 -26.58 -8.59
CA LYS A 8 -5.33 -25.16 -8.53
C LYS A 8 -4.30 -24.42 -9.41
N GLN A 9 -4.65 -24.21 -10.67
CA GLN A 9 -3.94 -23.27 -11.52
C GLN A 9 -4.08 -21.89 -10.86
N ALA A 10 -2.96 -21.35 -10.38
CA ALA A 10 -2.84 -19.93 -10.09
C ALA A 10 -3.10 -19.21 -11.42
N SER A 11 -4.27 -18.61 -11.56
CA SER A 11 -4.61 -17.82 -12.73
C SER A 11 -3.63 -16.66 -12.79
N ALA A 12 -2.88 -16.58 -13.90
CA ALA A 12 -2.10 -15.39 -14.23
C ALA A 12 -3.02 -14.16 -14.11
N PRO A 13 -2.53 -13.00 -13.63
CA PRO A 13 -3.36 -11.82 -13.49
C PRO A 13 -3.91 -11.46 -14.87
N SER A 14 -5.18 -11.76 -15.09
CA SER A 14 -5.87 -11.34 -16.30
C SER A 14 -5.82 -9.82 -16.30
N SER A 15 -5.33 -9.22 -17.38
CA SER A 15 -5.36 -7.77 -17.65
C SER A 15 -6.79 -7.28 -17.92
N ARG A 16 -7.75 -7.74 -17.10
CA ARG A 16 -9.12 -7.26 -17.12
C ARG A 16 -9.07 -5.79 -16.75
N ARG A 17 -9.47 -4.97 -17.72
CA ARG A 17 -9.69 -3.55 -17.50
C ARG A 17 -10.99 -3.40 -16.73
N ASP A 18 -10.91 -2.83 -15.55
CA ASP A 18 -12.07 -2.47 -14.77
C ASP A 18 -12.45 -1.00 -15.05
N THR A 19 -13.75 -0.73 -15.10
CA THR A 19 -14.27 0.61 -15.39
C THR A 19 -14.50 1.37 -14.10
N LEU A 20 -13.94 2.58 -14.01
CA LEU A 20 -14.16 3.51 -12.90
C LEU A 20 -15.17 4.59 -13.29
N ASN A 21 -16.37 4.53 -12.71
CA ASN A 21 -17.41 5.54 -12.93
C ASN A 21 -17.34 6.64 -11.86
N LEU A 22 -17.09 7.89 -12.27
CA LEU A 22 -16.96 9.03 -11.37
C LEU A 22 -17.93 10.16 -11.77
N ARG A 23 -18.52 10.80 -10.76
CA ARG A 23 -19.25 12.07 -10.94
C ARG A 23 -18.34 13.21 -10.47
N ILE A 24 -18.17 14.21 -11.32
CA ILE A 24 -17.34 15.39 -11.04
C ILE A 24 -18.11 16.66 -11.42
N LYS A 25 -17.76 17.78 -10.78
CA LYS A 25 -18.30 19.09 -11.16
C LYS A 25 -17.73 19.54 -12.51
N SER A 26 -18.44 20.45 -13.17
CA SER A 26 -18.00 20.99 -14.47
C SER A 26 -16.66 21.71 -14.36
N ASP A 27 -16.43 22.43 -13.26
CA ASP A 27 -15.19 23.19 -13.03
C ASP A 27 -13.98 22.26 -12.89
N ASP A 28 -14.11 21.18 -12.12
CA ASP A 28 -13.08 20.16 -11.96
C ASP A 28 -12.76 19.48 -13.30
N ARG A 29 -13.80 19.18 -14.10
CA ARG A 29 -13.63 18.62 -15.43
C ARG A 29 -12.81 19.55 -16.32
N GLY A 30 -13.14 20.84 -16.34
CA GLY A 30 -12.43 21.84 -17.14
C GLY A 30 -10.98 22.05 -16.69
N LEU A 31 -10.71 21.93 -15.39
CA LEU A 31 -9.35 21.94 -14.86
C LEU A 31 -8.54 20.71 -15.32
N ILE A 32 -9.12 19.51 -15.18
CA ILE A 32 -8.49 18.25 -15.59
C ILE A 32 -8.21 18.24 -17.10
N ASP A 33 -9.16 18.67 -17.92
CA ASP A 33 -9.01 18.70 -19.38
C ASP A 33 -7.83 19.60 -19.81
N ARG A 34 -7.65 20.75 -19.15
CA ARG A 34 -6.49 21.63 -19.39
C ARG A 34 -5.18 20.99 -18.94
N ALA A 35 -5.14 20.37 -17.77
CA ALA A 35 -3.93 19.73 -17.26
C ALA A 35 -3.50 18.52 -18.13
N ALA A 36 -4.46 17.73 -18.59
CA ALA A 36 -4.22 16.64 -19.53
C ALA A 36 -3.65 17.15 -20.87
N ALA A 37 -4.23 18.22 -21.42
CA ALA A 37 -3.74 18.84 -22.65
C ALA A 37 -2.30 19.36 -22.52
N LEU A 38 -1.96 20.04 -21.42
CA LEU A 38 -0.60 20.55 -21.15
C LEU A 38 0.43 19.42 -21.00
N THR A 39 0.01 18.25 -20.55
CA THR A 39 0.89 17.09 -20.35
C THR A 39 0.92 16.15 -21.55
N GLY A 40 0.17 16.45 -22.62
CA GLY A 40 0.09 15.61 -23.83
C GLY A 40 -0.62 14.28 -23.60
N LYS A 41 -1.46 14.18 -22.56
CA LYS A 41 -2.15 12.95 -22.16
C LYS A 41 -3.64 13.03 -22.47
N THR A 42 -4.28 11.88 -22.62
CA THR A 42 -5.75 11.85 -22.58
C THR A 42 -6.22 12.18 -21.16
N LYS A 43 -7.45 12.71 -21.03
CA LYS A 43 -8.05 12.95 -19.70
C LYS A 43 -8.04 11.68 -18.85
N THR A 44 -8.38 10.53 -19.43
CA THR A 44 -8.41 9.25 -18.70
C THR A 44 -7.02 8.90 -18.18
N ASP A 45 -5.99 8.97 -19.03
CA ASP A 45 -4.62 8.65 -18.62
C ASP A 45 -4.12 9.60 -17.53
N PHE A 46 -4.42 10.89 -17.67
CA PHE A 46 -4.08 11.89 -16.66
C PHE A 46 -4.73 11.57 -15.30
N VAL A 47 -6.02 11.25 -15.29
CA VAL A 47 -6.76 10.93 -14.06
C VAL A 47 -6.25 9.64 -13.43
N ILE A 48 -5.99 8.60 -14.22
CA ILE A 48 -5.47 7.32 -13.71
C ILE A 48 -4.07 7.49 -13.13
N ASP A 49 -3.18 8.23 -13.79
CA ASP A 49 -1.84 8.49 -13.29
C ASP A 49 -1.86 9.31 -11.99
N ALA A 50 -2.70 10.35 -11.93
CA ALA A 50 -2.86 11.15 -10.73
C ALA A 50 -3.43 10.33 -9.57
N ALA A 51 -4.46 9.51 -9.83
CA ALA A 51 -5.05 8.63 -8.82
C ALA A 51 -4.07 7.58 -8.32
N ARG A 52 -3.25 7.01 -9.21
CA ARG A 52 -2.20 6.04 -8.85
C ARG A 52 -1.18 6.67 -7.91
N ARG A 53 -0.63 7.84 -8.27
CA ARG A 53 0.35 8.54 -7.41
C ARG A 53 -0.24 8.86 -6.04
N ALA A 54 -1.46 9.40 -6.00
CA ALA A 54 -2.13 9.69 -4.75
C ALA A 54 -2.37 8.44 -3.89
N ALA A 55 -2.67 7.30 -4.52
CA ALA A 55 -2.81 6.02 -3.81
C ALA A 55 -1.46 5.50 -3.30
N GLU A 56 -0.40 5.60 -4.09
CA GLU A 56 0.97 5.23 -3.69
C GLU A 56 1.43 6.09 -2.50
N ASP A 57 1.27 7.41 -2.57
CA ASP A 57 1.60 8.34 -1.49
C ASP A 57 0.82 8.01 -0.20
N ALA A 58 -0.49 7.76 -0.32
CA ALA A 58 -1.33 7.42 0.83
C ALA A 58 -0.97 6.07 1.48
N LEU A 59 -0.46 5.11 0.68
CA LEU A 59 0.04 3.83 1.20
C LEU A 59 1.43 3.99 1.83
N LEU A 60 2.30 4.80 1.23
CA LEU A 60 3.66 5.05 1.70
C LEU A 60 3.68 5.84 3.01
N ASP A 61 2.74 6.76 3.21
CA ASP A 61 2.54 7.50 4.48
C ASP A 61 2.36 6.54 5.68
N ARG A 62 1.94 5.30 5.44
CA ARG A 62 1.81 4.25 6.46
C ARG A 62 3.06 3.42 6.71
N THR A 63 4.12 3.59 5.92
CA THR A 63 5.37 2.82 5.99
C THR A 63 6.57 3.65 6.40
N LEU A 64 6.51 4.97 6.20
CA LEU A 64 7.62 5.87 6.42
C LEU A 64 7.41 6.66 7.71
N PHE A 65 8.10 6.25 8.78
CA PHE A 65 8.09 6.96 10.05
C PHE A 65 9.16 8.05 10.02
N LEU A 66 8.74 9.31 9.94
CA LEU A 66 9.65 10.44 10.09
C LEU A 66 10.01 10.61 11.57
N ALA A 67 11.29 10.47 11.90
CA ALA A 67 11.84 10.73 13.23
C ALA A 67 12.65 12.03 13.20
N THR A 68 12.55 12.84 14.25
CA THR A 68 13.54 13.91 14.48
C THR A 68 14.91 13.29 14.72
N PRO A 69 16.02 14.04 14.53
CA PRO A 69 17.37 13.54 14.82
C PRO A 69 17.48 12.92 16.22
N ASP A 70 16.97 13.63 17.24
CA ASP A 70 16.98 13.14 18.63
C ASP A 70 16.18 11.83 18.82
N ALA A 71 15.02 11.71 18.16
CA ALA A 71 14.20 10.51 18.22
C ALA A 71 14.87 9.33 17.49
N PHE A 72 15.57 9.61 16.40
CA PHE A 72 16.34 8.61 15.66
C PHE A 72 17.55 8.12 16.48
N ASP A 73 18.28 9.03 17.14
CA ASP A 73 19.41 8.66 18.00
C ASP A 73 18.97 7.84 19.21
N ALA A 74 17.87 8.23 19.85
CA ALA A 74 17.28 7.46 20.95
C ALA A 74 16.80 6.07 20.48
N PHE A 75 16.17 5.99 19.31
CA PHE A 75 15.76 4.73 18.71
C PHE A 75 16.96 3.81 18.41
N ARG A 76 18.02 4.38 17.83
CA ARG A 76 19.25 3.65 17.52
C ARG A 76 19.94 3.12 18.78
N ALA A 77 20.07 3.94 19.82
CA ALA A 77 20.62 3.50 21.09
C ALA A 77 19.85 2.30 21.67
N ARG A 78 18.51 2.31 21.57
CA ARG A 78 17.66 1.18 22.01
C ARG A 78 17.76 -0.06 21.13
N LEU A 79 18.12 0.08 19.85
CA LEU A 79 18.36 -1.07 18.97
C LEU A 79 19.70 -1.75 19.28
N ASP A 80 20.72 -0.96 19.63
CA ASP A 80 22.06 -1.47 19.95
C ASP A 80 22.12 -2.09 21.37
N GLU A 81 21.14 -1.80 22.23
CA GLU A 81 21.02 -2.41 23.56
C GLU A 81 20.54 -3.86 23.48
N PRO A 82 21.19 -4.81 24.20
CA PRO A 82 20.71 -6.17 24.26
C PRO A 82 19.30 -6.20 24.91
N PRO A 83 18.35 -6.96 24.34
CA PRO A 83 17.00 -6.97 24.83
C PRO A 83 16.95 -7.52 26.27
N LEU A 84 16.49 -6.68 27.19
CA LEU A 84 16.26 -7.11 28.57
C LEU A 84 15.15 -8.17 28.62
N PRO A 85 15.27 -9.21 29.46
CA PRO A 85 14.25 -10.24 29.57
C PRO A 85 12.88 -9.66 29.96
N ASN A 86 11.94 -9.65 29.01
CA ASN A 86 10.57 -9.22 29.27
C ASN A 86 9.68 -10.44 29.48
N ALA A 87 9.35 -10.74 30.74
CA ALA A 87 8.53 -11.90 31.12
C ALA A 87 7.14 -11.90 30.45
N ARG A 88 6.59 -10.72 30.10
CA ARG A 88 5.31 -10.59 29.38
C ARG A 88 5.49 -10.91 27.89
N LEU A 89 6.58 -10.43 27.27
CA LEU A 89 6.93 -10.77 25.89
C LEU A 89 7.20 -12.26 25.72
N GLN A 90 7.94 -12.88 26.65
CA GLN A 90 8.22 -14.31 26.62
C GLN A 90 6.95 -15.16 26.73
N ARG A 91 5.97 -14.73 27.54
CA ARG A 91 4.64 -15.37 27.58
C ARG A 91 3.88 -15.20 26.27
N ALA A 92 3.91 -14.01 25.68
CA ALA A 92 3.25 -13.74 24.41
C ALA A 92 3.82 -14.59 23.27
N LEU A 93 5.14 -14.73 23.17
CA LEU A 93 5.81 -15.57 22.16
C LEU A 93 5.48 -17.07 22.29
N LYS A 94 5.08 -17.53 23.48
CA LYS A 94 4.67 -18.92 23.75
C LYS A 94 3.16 -19.14 23.59
N THR A 95 2.39 -18.09 23.37
CA THR A 95 0.94 -18.17 23.22
C THR A 95 0.63 -18.52 21.77
N THR A 96 -0.27 -19.49 21.56
CA THR A 96 -0.75 -19.82 20.21
C THR A 96 -1.40 -18.58 19.58
N PRO A 97 -0.95 -18.15 18.39
CA PRO A 97 -1.54 -17.00 17.74
C PRO A 97 -3.02 -17.25 17.41
N PRO A 98 -3.92 -16.27 17.59
CA PRO A 98 -5.37 -16.44 17.40
C PRO A 98 -5.83 -16.54 15.93
N TRP A 99 -4.90 -16.71 15.00
CA TRP A 99 -5.16 -16.80 13.56
C TRP A 99 -4.73 -18.15 12.94
N GLU A 100 -4.38 -19.12 13.77
CA GLU A 100 -4.47 -20.54 13.43
C GLU A 100 -5.88 -21.07 13.75
#